data_AF-A0A423SK71-F1
#
_entry.id   AF-A0A423SK71-F1
#
_cell.length_a   1.000
_cell.length_b   1.000
_cell.length_c   1.000
_cell.angle_alpha   90.00
_cell.angle_beta   90.00
_cell.angle_gamma   90.00
#
_symmetry.space_group_name_H-M   'P 1'
#
loop_
_entity.id
_entity.type
_entity.pdbx_description
1 polymer ?
#
loop_
_entity_poly.entity_id
_entity_poly.type
_entity_poly.pdbx_seq_one_letter_code
_entity_poly.pdbx_strand_id
1 'polypeptide(L)'
;MFARDQPPGNVSWVEEVERGCGGCVDGDVGKRVWMWMWVMDVEVDNGMWGMVGENLYGVHPMYLVVEENGSSHAVLWLNSNAMEAETMPLPGLTLRSIGGIIDLFFFLGPTPEQVVAQYTSVIGRPFLPPYWSLGFQLCRYGYNSLENLTSAVSRTRRHGIPQLPAGEYPVHEAGVANDVYITWPEGEAPDENFGAGDVMLGYVWPDNRTAFPDFFRQKTRDWWTEQIVDFHKTLEFDGLWI
;
A
#
# COMPACT_ATOMS: atom_id res chain seq x y z
N MET A 1 -36.36 32.20 -10.12
CA MET A 1 -35.82 33.04 -11.21
C MET A 1 -35.13 32.08 -12.16
N PHE A 2 -35.74 31.83 -13.32
CA PHE A 2 -35.30 30.79 -14.27
C PHE A 2 -34.09 31.23 -15.11
N ALA A 3 -33.40 30.23 -15.64
CA ALA A 3 -32.44 30.20 -16.76
C ALA A 3 -30.94 30.33 -16.41
N ARG A 4 -30.23 29.20 -16.54
CA ARG A 4 -29.58 28.86 -17.82
C ARG A 4 -29.35 27.35 -17.93
N ASP A 5 -29.98 26.75 -18.94
CA ASP A 5 -29.48 25.54 -19.60
C ASP A 5 -28.05 25.85 -20.10
N GLN A 6 -27.06 25.16 -19.55
CA GLN A 6 -25.74 24.99 -20.15
C GLN A 6 -25.58 23.48 -20.39
N PRO A 7 -25.06 23.06 -21.55
CA PRO A 7 -24.72 21.65 -21.77
C PRO A 7 -23.71 21.21 -20.70
N PRO A 8 -23.78 19.97 -20.18
CA PRO A 8 -22.95 19.56 -19.05
C PRO A 8 -21.47 19.53 -19.47
N GLY A 9 -20.64 20.24 -18.71
CA GLY A 9 -19.19 20.15 -18.76
C GLY A 9 -18.70 18.72 -18.58
N ASN A 10 -17.70 18.35 -19.37
CA ASN A 10 -17.01 17.07 -19.24
C ASN A 10 -16.24 17.06 -17.92
N VAL A 11 -16.70 16.28 -16.96
CA VAL A 11 -15.91 15.93 -15.77
C VAL A 11 -14.92 14.86 -16.21
N SER A 12 -13.66 15.25 -16.45
CA SER A 12 -12.57 14.28 -16.62
C SER A 12 -11.91 14.01 -15.28
N TRP A 13 -11.73 12.73 -14.96
CA TRP A 13 -11.17 12.25 -13.70
C TRP A 13 -9.71 11.87 -13.93
N VAL A 14 -8.79 12.45 -13.14
CA VAL A 14 -7.37 12.08 -13.19
C VAL A 14 -7.18 10.79 -12.39
N GLU A 15 -6.94 9.70 -13.11
CA GLU A 15 -6.50 8.39 -12.63
C GLU A 15 -4.99 8.43 -12.39
N GLU A 16 -4.52 8.43 -11.12
CA GLU A 16 -3.28 7.74 -10.70
C GLU A 16 -2.99 7.90 -9.20
N VAL A 17 -3.15 6.82 -8.43
CA VAL A 17 -2.08 6.16 -7.64
C VAL A 17 -2.54 4.70 -7.49
N GLU A 18 -2.13 3.86 -8.43
CA GLU A 18 -2.13 2.38 -8.38
C GLU A 18 -3.32 1.69 -7.67
N ARG A 19 -4.47 1.67 -8.35
CA ARG A 19 -5.55 0.66 -8.22
C ARG A 19 -5.93 0.22 -6.80
N GLY A 20 -6.01 1.15 -5.85
CA GLY A 20 -6.79 1.01 -4.63
C GLY A 20 -8.14 1.69 -4.83
N CYS A 21 -9.24 0.93 -4.81
CA CYS A 21 -10.56 1.40 -5.26
C CYS A 21 -11.00 2.75 -4.67
N GLY A 22 -11.07 3.73 -5.57
CA GLY A 22 -11.54 5.10 -5.33
C GLY A 22 -11.68 5.93 -6.61
N GLY A 23 -11.82 5.32 -7.80
CA GLY A 23 -11.86 6.06 -9.07
C GLY A 23 -12.87 5.51 -10.09
N CYS A 24 -13.55 6.42 -10.80
CA CYS A 24 -14.29 6.15 -12.04
C CYS A 24 -13.34 6.27 -13.25
N VAL A 25 -13.53 5.44 -14.27
CA VAL A 25 -12.86 5.60 -15.57
C VAL A 25 -13.57 6.70 -16.36
N ASP A 26 -12.84 7.43 -17.20
CA ASP A 26 -13.29 8.52 -18.10
C ASP A 26 -14.56 8.18 -18.95
N GLY A 27 -14.98 6.91 -19.00
CA GLY A 27 -16.19 6.41 -19.68
C GLY A 27 -17.49 6.34 -18.85
N ASP A 28 -17.49 6.82 -17.61
CA ASP A 28 -18.67 6.77 -16.70
C ASP A 28 -19.35 8.12 -16.45
N VAL A 29 -18.96 9.17 -17.18
CA VAL A 29 -19.67 10.46 -17.15
C VAL A 29 -21.14 10.26 -17.55
N GLY A 30 -22.05 10.55 -16.63
CA GLY A 30 -23.50 10.36 -16.79
C GLY A 30 -24.05 9.01 -16.30
N LYS A 31 -23.21 8.12 -15.76
CA LYS A 31 -23.64 6.88 -15.10
C LYS A 31 -23.58 7.02 -13.58
N ARG A 32 -24.48 6.29 -12.90
CA ARG A 32 -24.42 6.11 -11.45
C ARG A 32 -23.42 5.00 -11.14
N VAL A 33 -22.31 5.38 -10.52
CA VAL A 33 -21.24 4.49 -10.08
C VAL A 33 -21.16 4.55 -8.56
N TRP A 34 -20.98 3.38 -7.94
CA TRP A 34 -20.82 3.22 -6.51
C TRP A 34 -19.38 2.86 -6.20
N MET A 35 -18.79 3.55 -5.24
CA MET A 35 -17.42 3.34 -4.79
C MET A 35 -17.44 3.09 -3.30
N TRP A 36 -16.99 1.92 -2.86
CA TRP A 36 -16.88 1.56 -1.46
C TRP A 36 -15.45 1.80 -0.97
N MET A 37 -15.32 2.44 0.18
CA MET A 37 -14.04 2.81 0.77
C MET A 37 -13.91 2.17 2.15
N TRP A 38 -13.25 1.02 2.19
CA TRP A 38 -12.90 0.28 3.40
C TRP A 38 -11.72 -0.65 3.11
N VAL A 39 -10.69 -0.64 3.96
CA VAL A 39 -9.46 -1.43 3.72
C VAL A 39 -9.78 -2.92 3.73
N MET A 40 -9.48 -3.60 2.63
CA MET A 40 -9.63 -5.05 2.50
C MET A 40 -8.48 -5.67 1.73
N ASP A 41 -8.10 -6.87 2.17
CA ASP A 41 -7.21 -7.76 1.43
C ASP A 41 -8.04 -8.55 0.40
N VAL A 42 -8.13 -8.00 -0.81
CA VAL A 42 -8.86 -8.57 -1.95
C VAL A 42 -7.94 -8.56 -3.17
N GLU A 43 -7.83 -9.70 -3.82
CA GLU A 43 -6.98 -9.85 -5.01
C GLU A 43 -7.52 -9.04 -6.20
N VAL A 44 -6.63 -8.33 -6.90
CA VAL A 44 -6.93 -7.69 -8.18
C VAL A 44 -6.40 -8.62 -9.28
N ASP A 45 -7.21 -9.59 -9.71
CA ASP A 45 -6.73 -10.67 -10.57
C ASP A 45 -6.24 -10.17 -11.96
N ASN A 46 -5.10 -10.72 -12.40
CA ASN A 46 -4.31 -10.34 -13.59
C ASN A 46 -4.89 -10.89 -14.90
N GLY A 47 -6.19 -10.67 -15.14
CA GLY A 47 -6.85 -11.13 -16.37
C GLY A 47 -8.37 -11.08 -16.35
N MET A 48 -8.96 -10.84 -15.17
CA MET A 48 -10.37 -10.63 -15.02
C MET A 48 -10.50 -9.48 -14.03
N TRP A 49 -10.84 -8.30 -14.57
CA TRP A 49 -11.21 -7.08 -13.87
C TRP A 49 -11.50 -7.34 -12.39
N GLY A 50 -10.59 -6.96 -11.48
CA GLY A 50 -10.91 -6.86 -10.06
C GLY A 50 -12.31 -6.25 -9.97
N MET A 51 -13.24 -6.99 -9.35
CA MET A 51 -14.66 -6.81 -9.63
C MET A 51 -15.01 -5.34 -9.47
N VAL A 52 -15.44 -4.70 -10.56
CA VAL A 52 -15.82 -3.30 -10.56
C VAL A 52 -16.82 -3.10 -9.43
N GLY A 53 -16.44 -2.32 -8.41
CA GLY A 53 -17.26 -2.09 -7.21
C GLY A 53 -16.81 -2.78 -5.93
N GLU A 54 -15.66 -3.47 -5.88
CA GLU A 54 -15.08 -3.94 -4.62
C GLU A 54 -14.16 -2.89 -3.98
N ASN A 55 -13.97 -2.99 -2.66
CA ASN A 55 -13.03 -2.19 -1.90
C ASN A 55 -11.68 -2.94 -1.74
N LEU A 56 -10.58 -2.21 -1.77
CA LEU A 56 -9.21 -2.75 -1.83
C LEU A 56 -8.36 -2.28 -0.63
N TYR A 57 -7.05 -2.35 -0.77
CA TYR A 57 -6.07 -2.15 0.30
C TYR A 57 -6.01 -0.74 0.91
N GLY A 58 -6.41 0.28 0.16
CA GLY A 58 -6.26 1.69 0.53
C GLY A 58 -7.56 2.47 0.47
N VAL A 59 -7.62 3.56 1.23
CA VAL A 59 -8.74 4.51 1.22
C VAL A 59 -8.19 5.93 1.08
N HIS A 60 -8.53 6.58 -0.04
CA HIS A 60 -8.16 7.96 -0.33
C HIS A 60 -9.41 8.77 -0.71
N PRO A 61 -10.10 9.39 0.27
CA PRO A 61 -11.35 10.14 0.04
C PRO A 61 -11.07 11.54 -0.54
N MET A 62 -10.37 11.57 -1.67
CA MET A 62 -9.99 12.78 -2.40
C MET A 62 -10.41 12.62 -3.86
N TYR A 63 -10.95 13.68 -4.44
CA TYR A 63 -11.26 13.70 -5.87
C TYR A 63 -10.81 15.02 -6.49
N LEU A 64 -10.35 14.97 -7.74
CA LEU A 64 -9.99 16.11 -8.57
C LEU A 64 -11.02 16.27 -9.69
N VAL A 65 -11.43 17.51 -9.93
CA VAL A 65 -12.39 17.90 -10.96
C VAL A 65 -11.70 18.84 -11.94
N VAL A 66 -11.82 18.54 -13.23
CA VAL A 66 -11.46 19.47 -14.31
C VAL A 66 -12.72 20.22 -14.76
N GLU A 67 -12.61 21.54 -14.80
CA GLU A 67 -13.66 22.47 -15.21
C GLU A 67 -13.70 22.62 -16.74
N GLU A 68 -14.83 23.11 -17.28
CA GLU A 68 -14.99 23.35 -18.72
C GLU A 68 -13.93 24.28 -19.33
N ASN A 69 -13.41 25.21 -18.53
CA ASN A 69 -12.39 26.16 -18.95
C ASN A 69 -10.95 25.59 -18.85
N GLY A 70 -10.79 24.31 -18.48
CA GLY A 70 -9.51 23.64 -18.28
C GLY A 70 -8.83 23.94 -16.93
N SER A 71 -9.46 24.74 -16.06
CA SER A 71 -9.01 24.87 -14.67
C SER A 71 -9.34 23.61 -13.90
N SER A 72 -8.72 23.39 -12.75
CA SER A 72 -8.98 22.21 -11.92
C SER A 72 -9.08 22.59 -10.45
N HIS A 73 -9.89 21.83 -9.72
CA HIS A 73 -9.97 21.88 -8.27
C HIS A 73 -10.01 20.48 -7.69
N ALA A 74 -9.72 20.32 -6.40
CA ALA A 74 -9.91 19.06 -5.70
C ALA A 74 -10.56 19.27 -4.34
N VAL A 75 -11.19 18.21 -3.85
CA VAL A 75 -11.78 18.16 -2.52
C VAL A 75 -11.25 16.92 -1.81
N LEU A 76 -10.74 17.11 -0.60
CA LEU A 76 -10.44 16.03 0.35
C LEU A 76 -11.53 16.03 1.42
N TRP A 77 -12.15 14.88 1.66
CA TRP A 77 -12.93 14.64 2.86
C TRP A 77 -12.07 13.92 3.90
N LEU A 78 -11.61 14.65 4.91
CA LEU A 78 -10.75 14.09 5.95
C LEU A 78 -11.58 13.27 6.94
N ASN A 79 -11.88 12.03 6.56
CA ASN A 79 -12.63 11.06 7.35
C ASN A 79 -12.01 9.66 7.13
N SER A 80 -11.99 8.83 8.17
CA SER A 80 -11.39 7.48 8.13
C SER A 80 -12.40 6.37 8.47
N ASN A 81 -13.67 6.71 8.69
CA ASN A 81 -14.74 5.73 8.84
C ASN A 81 -15.06 5.08 7.50
N ALA A 82 -15.69 3.89 7.53
CA ALA A 82 -16.20 3.27 6.31
C ALA A 82 -17.13 4.24 5.57
N MET A 83 -16.91 4.40 4.27
CA MET A 83 -17.65 5.36 3.48
C MET A 83 -17.92 4.85 2.08
N GLU A 84 -18.88 5.48 1.43
CA GLU A 84 -19.20 5.28 0.02
C GLU A 84 -19.30 6.62 -0.71
N ALA A 85 -18.98 6.58 -2.00
CA ALA A 85 -19.21 7.67 -2.93
C ALA A 85 -20.12 7.17 -4.06
N GLU A 86 -21.13 7.96 -4.40
CA GLU A 86 -22.08 7.69 -5.49
C GLU A 86 -22.09 8.84 -6.48
N THR A 87 -21.75 8.58 -7.74
CA THR A 87 -21.92 9.56 -8.82
C THR A 87 -23.39 9.62 -9.25
N MET A 88 -23.86 10.81 -9.61
CA MET A 88 -25.22 11.01 -10.10
C MET A 88 -25.25 11.19 -11.63
N PRO A 89 -26.38 10.88 -12.30
CA PRO A 89 -26.54 11.13 -13.74
C PRO A 89 -26.46 12.61 -14.15
N LEU A 90 -26.72 13.52 -13.22
CA LEU A 90 -26.39 14.94 -13.31
C LEU A 90 -25.07 15.18 -12.56
N PRO A 91 -24.26 16.19 -12.91
CA PRO A 91 -22.99 16.45 -12.21
C PRO A 91 -23.27 16.63 -10.71
N GLY A 92 -22.89 15.62 -9.94
CA GLY A 92 -23.25 15.48 -8.54
C GLY A 92 -22.58 14.25 -7.95
N LEU A 93 -22.07 14.42 -6.73
CA LEU A 93 -21.41 13.39 -5.95
C LEU A 93 -22.10 13.33 -4.59
N THR A 94 -22.54 12.14 -4.19
CA THR A 94 -23.03 11.89 -2.84
C THR A 94 -22.01 11.09 -2.07
N LEU A 95 -21.56 11.65 -0.95
CA LEU A 95 -20.65 11.01 -0.02
C LEU A 95 -21.45 10.59 1.22
N ARG A 96 -21.35 9.33 1.63
CA ARG A 96 -21.97 8.82 2.86
C ARG A 96 -20.92 8.12 3.70
N SER A 97 -20.90 8.40 5.00
CA SER A 97 -20.02 7.72 5.95
C SER A 97 -20.83 7.21 7.12
N ILE A 98 -20.38 6.10 7.71
CA ILE A 98 -20.99 5.52 8.90
C ILE A 98 -20.63 6.29 10.19
N GLY A 99 -19.77 7.30 10.13
CA GLY A 99 -19.34 8.07 11.30
C GLY A 99 -18.41 9.24 10.99
N GLY A 100 -17.85 9.82 12.04
CA GLY A 100 -16.93 10.95 11.95
C GLY A 100 -17.65 12.30 11.77
N ILE A 101 -16.93 13.26 11.21
CA ILE A 101 -17.43 14.60 10.91
C ILE A 101 -17.29 14.91 9.41
N ILE A 102 -17.94 15.98 8.96
CA ILE A 102 -17.74 16.54 7.62
C ILE A 102 -16.62 17.58 7.72
N ASP A 103 -15.39 17.14 7.48
CA ASP A 103 -14.19 17.98 7.43
C ASP A 103 -13.65 18.02 6.00
N LEU A 104 -13.90 19.13 5.29
CA LEU A 104 -13.65 19.26 3.86
C LEU A 104 -12.57 20.29 3.57
N PHE A 105 -11.59 19.90 2.76
CA PHE A 105 -10.54 20.79 2.26
C PHE A 105 -10.73 20.99 0.76
N PHE A 106 -10.67 22.25 0.32
CA PHE A 106 -10.80 22.63 -1.09
C PHE A 106 -9.46 23.15 -1.62
N PHE A 107 -9.03 22.62 -2.76
CA PHE A 107 -7.80 23.00 -3.47
C PHE A 107 -8.18 23.55 -4.84
N LEU A 108 -7.79 24.78 -5.15
CA LEU A 108 -8.40 25.55 -6.26
C LEU A 108 -7.52 25.68 -7.52
N GLY A 109 -6.32 25.08 -7.53
CA GLY A 109 -5.46 25.09 -8.72
C GLY A 109 -4.89 26.48 -9.04
N PRO A 110 -4.97 26.98 -10.30
CA PRO A 110 -5.86 26.53 -11.38
C PRO A 110 -5.41 25.32 -12.20
N THR A 111 -4.14 24.91 -12.23
CA THR A 111 -3.72 23.72 -13.00
C THR A 111 -3.80 22.43 -12.16
N PRO A 112 -3.98 21.25 -12.76
CA PRO A 112 -3.94 19.97 -12.03
C PRO A 112 -2.71 19.80 -11.15
N GLU A 113 -1.53 20.21 -11.62
CA GLU A 113 -0.28 20.13 -10.87
C GLU A 113 -0.31 21.02 -9.64
N GLN A 114 -0.90 22.22 -9.75
CA GLN A 114 -1.06 23.13 -8.63
C GLN A 114 -2.06 22.59 -7.61
N VAL A 115 -3.15 21.96 -8.06
CA VAL A 115 -4.12 21.29 -7.17
C VAL A 115 -3.41 20.19 -6.36
N VAL A 116 -2.65 19.31 -7.02
CA VAL A 116 -1.91 18.23 -6.36
C VAL A 116 -0.83 18.80 -5.43
N ALA A 117 -0.15 19.88 -5.81
CA ALA A 117 0.83 20.55 -4.96
C ALA A 117 0.20 21.18 -3.70
N GLN A 118 -1.02 21.73 -3.81
CA GLN A 118 -1.77 22.25 -2.68
C GLN A 118 -2.25 21.10 -1.77
N TYR A 119 -2.80 20.03 -2.35
CA TYR A 119 -3.22 18.84 -1.61
C TYR A 119 -2.08 18.22 -0.80
N THR A 120 -0.95 17.94 -1.44
CA THR A 120 0.24 17.38 -0.78
C THR A 120 0.88 18.34 0.22
N SER A 121 0.59 19.64 0.16
CA SER A 121 1.03 20.58 1.21
C SER A 121 0.27 20.39 2.52
N VAL A 122 -0.95 19.84 2.48
CA VAL A 122 -1.79 19.57 3.66
C VAL A 122 -1.54 18.18 4.21
N ILE A 123 -1.55 17.15 3.37
CA ILE A 123 -1.41 15.74 3.83
C ILE A 123 0.04 15.30 4.03
N GLY A 124 1.00 16.07 3.55
CA GLY A 124 2.42 15.72 3.54
C GLY A 124 2.93 15.50 2.12
N ARG A 125 4.15 15.97 1.87
CA ARG A 125 4.81 15.75 0.58
C ARG A 125 5.29 14.30 0.51
N PRO A 126 5.33 13.70 -0.71
CA PRO A 126 5.95 12.40 -0.89
C PRO A 126 7.34 12.36 -0.28
N PHE A 127 7.65 11.27 0.40
CA PHE A 127 8.99 10.98 0.90
C PHE A 127 9.98 10.94 -0.28
N LEU A 128 11.21 11.42 -0.06
CA LEU A 128 12.28 11.33 -1.06
C LEU A 128 12.92 9.94 -0.99
N PRO A 129 12.68 9.03 -1.96
CA PRO A 129 13.27 7.71 -1.95
C PRO A 129 14.80 7.75 -2.10
N PRO A 130 15.53 6.78 -1.51
CA PRO A 130 16.94 6.62 -1.82
C PRO A 130 17.10 6.27 -3.31
N TYR A 131 18.13 6.83 -3.94
CA TYR A 131 18.31 6.72 -5.39
C TYR A 131 18.25 5.27 -5.92
N TRP A 132 18.75 4.32 -5.13
CA TRP A 132 18.80 2.91 -5.49
C TRP A 132 17.40 2.28 -5.62
N SER A 133 16.39 2.76 -4.89
CA SER A 133 15.05 2.13 -4.93
C SER A 133 14.28 2.41 -6.22
N LEU A 134 14.74 3.38 -7.01
CA LEU A 134 14.23 3.68 -8.36
C LEU A 134 14.72 2.68 -9.41
N GLY A 135 15.64 1.78 -9.03
CA GLY A 135 16.11 0.70 -9.89
C GLY A 135 15.09 -0.43 -10.03
N PHE A 136 15.36 -1.36 -10.94
CA PHE A 136 14.54 -2.56 -11.14
C PHE A 136 14.59 -3.47 -9.90
N GLN A 137 13.42 -3.94 -9.45
CA GLN A 137 13.26 -4.83 -8.30
C GLN A 137 12.74 -6.20 -8.75
N LEU A 138 13.24 -7.28 -8.13
CA LEU A 138 12.82 -8.65 -8.42
C LEU A 138 12.49 -9.37 -7.11
N CYS A 139 11.23 -9.79 -6.96
CA CYS A 139 10.75 -10.58 -5.83
C CYS A 139 9.82 -11.67 -6.35
N ARG A 140 9.74 -12.79 -5.63
CA ARG A 140 8.77 -13.85 -5.90
C ARG A 140 8.50 -14.66 -4.65
N TYR A 141 7.22 -14.92 -4.36
CA TYR A 141 6.82 -15.93 -3.40
C TYR A 141 7.28 -17.33 -3.87
N GLY A 142 7.94 -18.09 -2.98
CA GLY A 142 8.45 -19.43 -3.30
C GLY A 142 9.95 -19.54 -3.56
N TYR A 143 10.74 -18.49 -3.29
CA TYR A 143 12.19 -18.63 -3.15
C TYR A 143 12.54 -19.33 -1.83
N ASN A 144 12.39 -20.65 -1.82
CA ASN A 144 12.51 -21.46 -0.60
C ASN A 144 13.96 -21.82 -0.21
N SER A 145 14.96 -21.31 -0.95
CA SER A 145 16.37 -21.54 -0.64
C SER A 145 17.24 -20.39 -1.15
N LEU A 146 18.39 -20.20 -0.50
CA LEU A 146 19.41 -19.25 -0.93
C LEU A 146 19.90 -19.56 -2.35
N GLU A 147 19.99 -20.84 -2.70
CA GLU A 147 20.37 -21.29 -4.05
C GLU A 147 19.38 -20.80 -5.12
N ASN A 148 18.08 -20.93 -4.86
CA ASN A 148 17.05 -20.48 -5.81
C ASN A 148 17.10 -18.96 -6.02
N LEU A 149 17.29 -18.20 -4.94
CA LEU A 149 17.45 -16.75 -5.00
C LEU A 149 18.72 -16.37 -5.78
N THR A 150 19.86 -17.00 -5.44
CA THR A 150 21.16 -16.73 -6.08
C THR A 150 21.15 -17.09 -7.56
N SER A 151 20.47 -18.19 -7.92
CA SER A 151 20.26 -18.61 -9.31
C SER A 151 19.42 -17.59 -10.09
N ALA A 152 18.35 -17.05 -9.48
CA ALA A 152 17.55 -16.00 -10.08
C ALA A 152 18.39 -14.72 -10.34
N VAL A 153 19.17 -14.27 -9.37
CA VAL A 153 20.09 -13.12 -9.53
C VAL A 153 21.14 -13.38 -10.61
N SER A 154 21.79 -14.54 -10.56
CA SER A 154 22.84 -14.93 -11.52
C SER A 154 22.32 -15.00 -12.95
N ARG A 155 21.09 -15.50 -13.14
CA ARG A 155 20.42 -15.53 -14.43
C ARG A 155 20.13 -14.13 -14.95
N THR A 156 19.61 -13.23 -14.11
CA THR A 156 19.33 -11.84 -14.52
C THR A 156 20.60 -11.11 -14.94
N ARG A 157 21.68 -11.26 -14.18
CA ARG A 157 23.01 -10.72 -14.51
C ARG A 157 23.56 -11.28 -15.83
N ARG A 158 23.45 -12.59 -16.06
CA ARG A 158 23.90 -13.25 -17.30
C ARG A 158 23.23 -12.66 -18.55
N HIS A 159 22.00 -12.19 -18.42
CA HIS A 159 21.24 -11.59 -19.53
C HIS A 159 21.41 -10.08 -19.64
N GLY A 160 22.31 -9.46 -18.86
CA GLY A 160 22.61 -8.03 -18.97
C GLY A 160 21.46 -7.12 -18.53
N ILE A 161 20.50 -7.64 -17.75
CA ILE A 161 19.39 -6.84 -17.22
C ILE A 161 19.92 -6.02 -16.03
N PRO A 162 19.81 -4.67 -16.06
CA PRO A 162 20.29 -3.83 -14.99
C PRO A 162 19.59 -4.17 -13.66
N GLN A 163 20.40 -4.56 -12.69
CA GLN A 163 20.04 -4.63 -11.27
C GLN A 163 21.09 -3.84 -10.51
N LEU A 164 20.74 -3.33 -9.33
CA LEU A 164 21.77 -2.87 -8.40
C LEU A 164 22.76 -4.01 -8.17
N PRO A 165 24.07 -3.72 -8.06
CA PRO A 165 25.05 -4.76 -7.79
C PRO A 165 24.74 -5.38 -6.43
N ALA A 166 24.18 -6.59 -6.40
CA ALA A 166 24.19 -7.42 -5.20
C ALA A 166 25.64 -7.61 -4.72
N GLY A 167 25.91 -7.24 -3.46
CA GLY A 167 27.16 -7.55 -2.78
C GLY A 167 27.38 -9.05 -2.68
N GLU A 168 28.64 -9.47 -2.71
CA GLU A 168 29.05 -10.87 -2.57
C GLU A 168 29.02 -11.30 -1.09
N TYR A 169 28.72 -12.57 -0.83
CA TYR A 169 28.60 -13.16 0.51
C TYR A 169 29.78 -14.13 0.81
N PRO A 170 30.93 -13.61 1.28
CA PRO A 170 32.17 -14.39 1.50
C PRO A 170 32.17 -15.30 2.74
N VAL A 171 31.05 -15.46 3.45
CA VAL A 171 31.03 -16.08 4.79
C VAL A 171 30.83 -17.60 4.77
N HIS A 172 30.28 -18.19 3.70
CA HIS A 172 30.10 -19.65 3.62
C HIS A 172 31.44 -20.40 3.51
N GLU A 173 32.40 -19.86 2.75
CA GLU A 173 33.74 -20.46 2.61
C GLU A 173 34.57 -20.33 3.91
N ALA A 174 34.33 -19.28 4.69
CA ALA A 174 34.96 -19.07 5.99
C ALA A 174 34.39 -20.00 7.08
N GLY A 175 33.09 -20.33 7.02
CA GLY A 175 32.42 -21.19 8.01
C GLY A 175 32.81 -22.67 7.93
N VAL A 176 33.03 -23.20 6.72
CA VAL A 176 33.48 -24.59 6.50
C VAL A 176 34.93 -24.80 6.94
N ALA A 177 35.77 -23.76 6.85
CA ALA A 177 37.18 -23.82 7.24
C ALA A 177 37.41 -23.85 8.77
N ASN A 178 36.41 -23.49 9.58
CA ASN A 178 36.58 -23.27 11.03
C ASN A 178 35.77 -24.22 11.94
N ASP A 179 35.04 -25.20 11.39
CA ASP A 179 34.34 -26.27 12.13
C ASP A 179 33.48 -25.77 13.32
N VAL A 180 32.52 -24.89 13.04
CA VAL A 180 31.79 -24.09 14.05
C VAL A 180 30.33 -24.52 14.29
N TYR A 181 29.90 -25.70 13.84
CA TYR A 181 28.52 -26.17 14.07
C TYR A 181 28.40 -27.02 15.34
N ILE A 182 27.43 -26.70 16.21
CA ILE A 182 27.11 -27.47 17.42
C ILE A 182 25.84 -28.30 17.18
N THR A 183 25.88 -29.57 17.57
CA THR A 183 24.74 -30.51 17.58
C THR A 183 24.05 -30.54 18.95
N TRP A 184 22.76 -30.92 18.95
CA TRP A 184 22.03 -31.17 20.20
C TRP A 184 22.49 -32.47 20.89
N PRO A 185 22.37 -32.57 22.23
CA PRO A 185 22.47 -33.84 22.93
C PRO A 185 21.18 -34.65 22.78
N GLU A 186 21.30 -35.97 22.81
CA GLU A 186 20.17 -36.90 22.70
C GLU A 186 19.24 -36.81 23.93
N GLY A 187 17.93 -36.70 23.70
CA GLY A 187 16.91 -37.16 24.65
C GLY A 187 16.09 -36.14 25.46
N GLU A 188 16.25 -34.83 25.30
CA GLU A 188 15.52 -33.86 26.14
C GLU A 188 14.70 -32.83 25.35
N ALA A 189 13.60 -33.28 24.77
CA ALA A 189 12.50 -32.39 24.43
C ALA A 189 11.26 -32.81 25.22
N PRO A 190 10.65 -31.90 26.01
CA PRO A 190 9.27 -32.06 26.41
C PRO A 190 8.37 -30.90 25.96
N ASP A 191 7.15 -31.29 25.63
CA ASP A 191 6.00 -30.58 25.06
C ASP A 191 5.15 -29.71 26.04
N GLU A 192 4.33 -28.80 25.47
CA GLU A 192 2.96 -28.27 25.86
C GLU A 192 2.67 -26.97 26.73
N ASN A 193 1.68 -26.15 26.25
CA ASN A 193 0.83 -25.00 26.80
C ASN A 193 1.27 -23.47 26.75
N PHE A 194 0.47 -22.53 26.16
CA PHE A 194 0.92 -21.14 25.74
C PHE A 194 0.18 -19.83 26.23
N GLY A 195 -0.46 -19.75 27.40
CA GLY A 195 -0.57 -18.49 28.21
C GLY A 195 -1.00 -17.09 27.63
N ALA A 196 -1.88 -16.95 26.64
CA ALA A 196 -2.08 -15.67 25.91
C ALA A 196 -3.12 -14.62 26.42
N GLY A 197 -3.82 -14.82 27.54
CA GLY A 197 -4.73 -13.81 28.13
C GLY A 197 -5.88 -13.30 27.22
N ASP A 198 -6.21 -12.00 27.30
CA ASP A 198 -7.30 -11.31 26.55
C ASP A 198 -6.89 -10.81 25.14
N VAL A 199 -5.75 -11.26 24.61
CA VAL A 199 -5.22 -10.76 23.32
C VAL A 199 -6.11 -11.23 22.16
N MET A 200 -6.50 -10.30 21.27
CA MET A 200 -7.19 -10.64 20.03
C MET A 200 -6.25 -11.42 19.11
N LEU A 201 -6.68 -12.63 18.73
CA LEU A 201 -5.93 -13.54 17.88
C LEU A 201 -6.67 -13.78 16.56
N GLY A 202 -5.93 -13.73 15.46
CA GLY A 202 -6.41 -14.09 14.13
C GLY A 202 -5.56 -15.17 13.48
N TYR A 203 -5.89 -15.49 12.24
CA TYR A 203 -5.15 -16.42 11.39
C TYR A 203 -4.63 -15.66 10.18
N VAL A 204 -3.32 -15.77 9.94
CA VAL A 204 -2.61 -15.18 8.80
C VAL A 204 -1.60 -16.25 8.32
N TRP A 205 -0.45 -15.86 7.78
CA TRP A 205 0.56 -16.78 7.22
C TRP A 205 1.16 -17.79 8.21
N PRO A 206 1.48 -17.45 9.48
CA PRO A 206 2.02 -18.44 10.41
C PRO A 206 1.01 -19.55 10.69
N ASP A 207 1.51 -20.78 10.88
CA ASP A 207 0.67 -21.95 11.22
C ASP A 207 -0.11 -21.74 12.54
N ASN A 208 0.42 -20.91 13.42
CA ASN A 208 -0.19 -20.53 14.69
C ASN A 208 -0.94 -19.20 14.60
N ARG A 209 -1.83 -18.99 15.58
CA ARG A 209 -2.57 -17.74 15.73
C ARG A 209 -1.63 -16.54 15.88
N THR A 210 -2.00 -15.43 15.25
CA THR A 210 -1.23 -14.18 15.22
C THR A 210 -1.97 -13.08 15.97
N ALA A 211 -1.23 -12.25 16.72
CA ALA A 211 -1.75 -11.04 17.35
C ALA A 211 -1.46 -9.80 16.48
N PHE A 212 -2.32 -8.78 16.56
CA PHE A 212 -2.18 -7.56 15.75
C PHE A 212 -1.67 -6.39 16.59
N PRO A 213 -0.49 -5.81 16.30
CA PRO A 213 0.07 -4.69 17.05
C PRO A 213 -0.72 -3.39 16.84
N ASP A 214 -0.94 -2.64 17.93
CA ASP A 214 -1.59 -1.32 17.91
C ASP A 214 -0.55 -0.21 17.68
N PHE A 215 -0.35 0.21 16.42
CA PHE A 215 0.64 1.21 16.02
C PHE A 215 0.32 2.65 16.46
N PHE A 216 -0.86 2.94 17.00
CA PHE A 216 -1.16 4.26 17.57
C PHE A 216 -0.45 4.50 18.90
N ARG A 217 -0.07 3.43 19.61
CA ARG A 217 0.64 3.52 20.89
C ARG A 217 2.14 3.70 20.68
N GLN A 218 2.73 4.64 21.43
CA GLN A 218 4.18 4.86 21.40
C GLN A 218 4.97 3.59 21.75
N LYS A 219 4.53 2.86 22.79
CA LYS A 219 5.19 1.61 23.22
C LYS A 219 5.28 0.57 22.11
N THR A 220 4.25 0.46 21.26
CA THR A 220 4.26 -0.47 20.12
C THR A 220 5.27 -0.04 19.07
N ARG A 221 5.39 1.26 18.80
CA ARG A 221 6.38 1.80 17.85
C ARG A 221 7.80 1.61 18.35
N ASP A 222 8.03 1.81 19.64
CA ASP A 222 9.34 1.58 20.28
C ASP A 222 9.71 0.09 20.17
N TRP A 223 8.80 -0.80 20.57
CA TRP A 223 8.97 -2.25 20.44
C TRP A 223 9.21 -2.69 18.99
N TRP A 224 8.44 -2.18 18.03
CA TRP A 224 8.60 -2.51 16.60
C TRP A 224 9.97 -2.06 16.07
N THR A 225 10.43 -0.89 16.51
CA THR A 225 11.76 -0.37 16.16
C THR A 225 12.86 -1.27 16.72
N GLU A 226 12.73 -1.72 17.97
CA GLU A 226 13.67 -2.67 18.57
C GLU A 226 13.71 -3.99 17.80
N GLN A 227 12.56 -4.54 17.40
CA GLN A 227 12.50 -5.77 16.59
C GLN A 227 13.24 -5.62 15.25
N ILE A 228 13.05 -4.48 14.57
CA ILE A 228 13.74 -4.17 13.30
C ILE A 228 15.26 -4.06 13.53
N VAL A 229 15.68 -3.31 14.55
CA VAL A 229 17.10 -3.09 14.86
C VAL A 229 17.79 -4.40 15.23
N ASP A 230 17.14 -5.24 16.03
CA ASP A 230 17.70 -6.53 16.44
C ASP A 230 17.78 -7.50 15.26
N PHE A 231 16.78 -7.53 14.39
CA PHE A 231 16.84 -8.36 13.19
C PHE A 231 17.90 -7.86 12.20
N HIS A 232 18.08 -6.54 12.05
CA HIS A 232 19.11 -5.96 11.21
C HIS A 232 20.53 -6.34 11.65
N LYS A 233 20.76 -6.64 12.94
CA LYS A 233 22.05 -7.18 13.43
C LYS A 233 22.35 -8.59 12.89
N THR A 234 21.32 -9.33 12.51
CA THR A 234 21.42 -10.70 11.98
C THR A 234 21.45 -10.70 10.45
N LEU A 235 20.60 -9.87 9.83
CA LEU A 235 20.50 -9.73 8.39
C LEU A 235 20.47 -8.24 8.04
N GLU A 236 21.52 -7.75 7.38
CA GLU A 236 21.54 -6.38 6.89
C GLU A 236 20.58 -6.25 5.70
N PHE A 237 19.56 -5.40 5.83
CA PHE A 237 18.57 -5.12 4.79
C PHE A 237 18.42 -3.62 4.58
N ASP A 238 18.25 -3.21 3.32
CA ASP A 238 18.21 -1.78 2.95
C ASP A 238 16.79 -1.19 2.97
N GLY A 239 15.76 -2.03 3.16
CA GLY A 239 14.37 -1.61 3.20
C GLY A 239 13.43 -2.69 3.74
N LEU A 240 12.22 -2.28 4.11
CA LEU A 240 11.15 -3.15 4.62
C LEU A 240 9.96 -3.11 3.66
N TRP A 241 9.40 -4.27 3.33
CA TRP A 241 8.10 -4.39 2.68
C TRP A 241 7.06 -4.72 3.75
N ILE A 242 6.12 -3.81 3.97
CA ILE A 242 5.05 -3.90 4.98
C ILE A 242 3.68 -3.99 4.32
#